data_AF-A0A495LPU7-F1
#
_entry.id   AF-A0A495LPU7-F1
#
_cell.length_a   1.000
_cell.length_b   1.000
_cell.length_c   1.000
_cell.angle_alpha   90.00
_cell.angle_beta   90.00
_cell.angle_gamma   90.00
#
_symmetry.space_group_name_H-M   'P 1'
#
loop_
_entity.id
_entity.type
_entity.pdbx_description
1 polymer ?
#
loop_
_entity_poly.entity_id
_entity_poly.type
_entity_poly.pdbx_seq_one_letter_code
_entity_poly.pdbx_strand_id
1 'polypeptide(L)' 'MKNLFMYFMFIFGTILIIKGVFNFFPFEIKSNINASEAYNSGHIVGYIIGKFGKIALGVLMLKYGYQTYLEGKRRTE' A
#
# COMPACT_ATOMS: atom_id res chain seq x y z
N MET A 1 10.44 19.20 -12.35
CA MET A 1 10.56 18.18 -11.28
C MET A 1 9.22 17.75 -10.69
N LYS A 2 8.30 18.65 -10.30
CA LYS A 2 7.00 18.28 -9.69
C LYS A 2 6.11 17.39 -10.58
N ASN A 3 6.02 17.67 -11.89
CA ASN A 3 5.24 16.85 -12.82
C ASN A 3 5.83 15.44 -12.97
N LEU A 4 7.16 15.32 -13.03
CA LEU A 4 7.84 14.02 -13.05
C LEU A 4 7.59 13.24 -11.76
N PHE A 5 7.70 13.90 -10.61
CA PHE A 5 7.41 13.32 -9.30
C PHE A 5 5.95 12.82 -9.19
N MET A 6 4.99 13.59 -9.70
CA MET A 6 3.59 13.20 -9.77
C MET A 6 3.40 11.90 -10.57
N TYR A 7 3.98 11.79 -11.77
CA TYR A 7 3.92 10.56 -12.56
C TYR A 7 4.56 9.38 -11.83
N PHE A 8 5.69 9.58 -11.14
CA PHE A 8 6.29 8.56 -10.29
C PHE A 8 5.33 8.09 -9.19
N MET A 9 4.68 9.02 -8.48
CA MET A 9 3.71 8.67 -7.43
C MET A 9 2.52 7.86 -7.98
N PHE A 10 2.01 8.22 -9.16
CA PHE A 10 0.93 7.47 -9.80
C PHE A 10 1.35 6.06 -10.23
N ILE A 11 2.50 5.92 -10.89
CA ILE A 11 3.01 4.62 -11.38
C ILE A 11 3.33 3.71 -10.19
N PHE A 12 4.12 4.18 -9.22
CA PHE A 12 4.48 3.38 -8.05
C PHE A 12 3.27 3.05 -7.18
N GLY A 13 2.36 4.00 -6.98
CA GLY A 13 1.13 3.76 -6.21
C GLY A 13 0.27 2.67 -6.84
N THR A 14 0.12 2.70 -8.16
CA THR A 14 -0.63 1.67 -8.91
C THR A 14 0.05 0.30 -8.81
N ILE A 15 1.38 0.23 -8.99
CA ILE A 15 2.14 -1.02 -8.85
C ILE A 15 1.99 -1.60 -7.43
N LEU A 16 2.02 -0.77 -6.39
CA LEU A 16 1.86 -1.21 -5.00
C LEU A 16 0.46 -1.76 -4.73
N ILE A 17 -0.58 -1.13 -5.28
CA ILE A 17 -1.96 -1.65 -5.16
C ILE A 17 -2.07 -2.99 -5.88
N ILE A 18 -1.61 -3.08 -7.13
CA ILE A 18 -1.67 -4.33 -7.91
C ILE A 18 -0.92 -5.45 -7.18
N LYS A 19 0.35 -5.21 -6.79
CA LYS A 19 1.13 -6.19 -6.02
C LYS A 19 0.51 -6.51 -4.66
N GLY A 20 -0.13 -5.53 -4.03
CA GLY A 20 -0.86 -5.70 -2.77
C GLY A 20 -2.04 -6.66 -2.95
N VAL A 21 -2.85 -6.45 -3.98
CA VAL A 21 -4.02 -7.30 -4.32
C VAL A 21 -3.59 -8.69 -4.75
N PHE A 22 -2.58 -8.83 -5.62
CA PHE A 22 -2.06 -10.15 -6.00
C PHE A 22 -1.43 -10.89 -4.83
N ASN A 23 -0.69 -10.20 -3.96
CA ASN A 23 -0.18 -10.81 -2.73
C ASN A 23 -1.27 -11.05 -1.69
N PHE A 24 -2.44 -10.40 -1.80
CA PHE A 24 -3.55 -10.59 -0.88
C PHE A 24 -4.09 -12.02 -1.00
N PHE A 25 -4.21 -12.53 -2.24
CA PHE A 25 -4.70 -13.87 -2.54
C PHE A 25 -3.56 -14.88 -2.76
N PRO A 26 -3.61 -16.07 -2.15
CA PRO A 26 -4.60 -16.53 -1.18
C PRO A 26 -4.38 -15.87 0.19
N PHE A 27 -5.48 -15.51 0.85
CA PHE A 27 -5.45 -15.03 2.23
C PHE A 27 -5.49 -16.26 3.14
N GLU A 28 -4.31 -16.71 3.56
CA GLU A 28 -4.14 -17.89 4.42
C GLU A 28 -3.49 -17.49 5.74
N ILE A 29 -4.28 -17.52 6.80
CA ILE A 29 -3.76 -17.38 8.15
C ILE A 29 -3.23 -18.75 8.59
N LYS A 30 -1.91 -18.88 8.71
CA LYS A 30 -1.27 -20.08 9.26
C LYS A 30 -0.95 -19.85 10.74
N SER A 31 -1.52 -20.68 11.60
CA SER A 31 -1.18 -20.76 13.02
C SER A 31 -0.13 -21.83 13.26
N ASN A 32 0.87 -21.54 14.10
CA ASN A 32 1.82 -22.56 14.53
C ASN A 32 1.28 -23.22 15.81
N ILE A 33 0.95 -24.51 15.69
CA ILE A 33 0.41 -25.34 16.77
C ILE A 33 1.37 -25.48 17.96
N ASN A 34 2.68 -25.28 17.74
CA ASN A 34 3.71 -25.35 18.78
C ASN A 34 4.10 -23.98 19.35
N ALA A 35 3.47 -22.89 18.90
CA ALA A 35 3.77 -21.54 19.37
C ALA A 35 2.75 -21.05 20.40
N SER A 36 3.17 -20.12 21.26
CA SER A 36 2.27 -19.50 22.25
C SER A 36 1.13 -18.73 21.59
N GLU A 37 -0.01 -18.61 22.26
CA GLU A 37 -1.15 -17.81 21.78
C GLU A 37 -0.77 -16.37 21.48
N ALA A 38 0.10 -15.77 22.30
CA ALA A 38 0.61 -14.42 22.09
C ALA A 38 1.40 -14.30 20.77
N TYR A 39 2.25 -15.29 20.45
CA TYR A 39 2.98 -15.33 19.18
C TYR A 39 2.02 -15.49 18.00
N ASN A 40 1.07 -16.42 18.07
CA ASN A 40 0.11 -16.63 17.00
C ASN A 40 -0.74 -15.38 16.76
N SER A 41 -1.20 -14.71 17.82
CA SER A 41 -1.97 -13.46 17.73
C SER A 41 -1.16 -12.35 17.08
N GLY A 42 0.09 -12.16 17.50
CA GLY A 42 1.00 -11.17 16.90
C GLY A 42 1.31 -11.47 15.43
N HIS A 43 1.52 -12.73 15.08
CA HIS A 43 1.76 -13.17 13.71
C HIS A 43 0.55 -12.91 12.81
N ILE A 44 -0.67 -13.19 13.29
CA ILE A 44 -1.91 -12.91 12.55
C ILE A 44 -2.07 -11.42 12.28
N VAL A 45 -1.91 -10.58 13.31
CA VAL A 45 -2.01 -9.12 13.16
C VAL A 45 -0.94 -8.60 12.21
N GLY A 46 0.32 -9.03 12.37
CA GLY A 46 1.41 -8.65 11.48
C GLY A 46 1.19 -9.10 10.03
N TYR A 47 0.64 -10.30 9.83
CA TYR A 47 0.28 -10.81 8.50
C TYR A 47 -0.81 -9.97 7.85
N ILE A 48 -1.87 -9.62 8.58
CA ILE A 48 -2.96 -8.75 8.12
C ILE A 48 -2.39 -7.38 7.75
N ILE A 49 -1.63 -6.73 8.65
CA ILE A 49 -1.03 -5.42 8.40
C ILE A 49 -0.09 -5.48 7.18
N GLY A 50 0.74 -6.52 7.06
CA GLY A 50 1.64 -6.70 5.92
C GLY A 50 0.90 -6.86 4.59
N LYS A 51 -0.23 -7.58 4.59
CA LYS A 51 -1.10 -7.76 3.42
C LYS A 51 -1.77 -6.45 2.99
N PHE A 52 -2.30 -5.67 3.92
CA PHE A 52 -2.98 -4.40 3.62
C PHE A 52 -2.02 -3.21 3.44
N GLY A 53 -0.81 -3.27 4.00
CA GLY A 53 0.14 -2.16 4.02
C GLY A 53 0.55 -1.69 2.63
N LYS A 54 0.75 -2.60 1.68
CA LYS A 54 1.08 -2.25 0.28
C LYS A 54 -0.08 -1.52 -0.41
N ILE A 55 -1.31 -1.96 -0.17
CA ILE A 55 -2.51 -1.34 -0.74
C ILE A 55 -2.69 0.06 -0.15
N ALA A 56 -2.62 0.18 1.18
CA ALA A 56 -2.76 1.45 1.88
C ALA A 56 -1.68 2.46 1.45
N LEU A 57 -0.42 2.04 1.37
CA LEU A 57 0.67 2.89 0.89
C LEU A 57 0.45 3.31 -0.57
N GLY A 58 0.03 2.39 -1.43
CA GLY A 58 -0.26 2.70 -2.82
C GLY A 58 -1.38 3.74 -2.96
N VAL A 59 -2.47 3.61 -2.21
CA VAL A 59 -3.57 4.60 -2.18
C VAL A 59 -3.09 5.96 -1.71
N LEU A 60 -2.25 6.02 -0.66
CA LEU A 60 -1.68 7.28 -0.18
C LEU A 60 -0.78 7.95 -1.23
N MET A 61 0.03 7.18 -1.95
CA MET A 61 0.85 7.70 -3.05
C MET A 61 -0.01 8.26 -4.19
N LEU A 62 -1.09 7.57 -4.57
CA LEU A 62 -2.04 8.08 -5.57
C LEU A 62 -2.69 9.39 -5.11
N LYS A 63 -3.13 9.45 -3.84
CA LYS A 63 -3.73 10.66 -3.24
C LYS A 63 -2.74 11.84 -3.26
N TYR A 64 -1.49 11.59 -2.90
CA TYR A 64 -0.45 12.63 -2.90
C TYR A 64 -0.08 13.09 -4.33
N GLY A 65 0.02 12.15 -5.27
CA GLY A 65 0.18 12.45 -6.69
C GLY A 65 -0.94 13.34 -7.21
N TYR A 66 -2.19 13.05 -6.85
CA TYR A 66 -3.35 13.85 -7.23
C TYR A 66 -3.34 15.26 -6.63
N GLN A 67 -2.95 15.41 -5.35
CA GLN A 67 -2.79 16.73 -4.75
C GLN A 67 -1.69 17.55 -5.46
N THR A 68 -0.58 16.90 -5.80
CA THR A 68 0.52 17.53 -6.56
C THR A 68 0.07 17.97 -7.95
N TYR A 69 -0.78 17.19 -8.62
CA TYR A 69 -1.40 17.56 -9.90
C TYR A 69 -2.23 18.84 -9.78
N LEU A 70 -3.12 18.91 -8.78
CA LEU A 70 -4.00 20.08 -8.57
C LEU A 70 -3.21 21.34 -8.20
N GLU A 71 -2.09 21.22 -7.49
CA GLU A 71 -1.17 22.33 -7.26
C GLU A 71 -0.48 22.79 -8.54
N GLY A 72 -0.08 21.86 -9.41
CA GLY A 72 0.51 22.18 -10.70
C GLY A 72 -0.45 22.95 -11.59
N LYS A 73 -1.70 22.48 -11.69
CA LYS A 73 -2.76 23.08 -12.50
C LYS A 73 -3.07 24.53 -12.07
N ARG A 74 -3.19 24.78 -10.75
CA ARG A 74 -3.46 26.11 -10.18
C ARG A 74 -2.36 27.15 -10.41
N ARG A 75 -1.15 26.74 -10.80
CA ARG A 75 -0.04 27.67 -11.10
C ARG A 75 0.04 28.07 -12.57
N THR A 76 -0.69 27.36 -13.42
CA THR A 76 -0.74 27.60 -14.88
C THR A 76 -2.01 28.32 -15.33
N GLU A 77 -2.97 28.47 -14.42
CA GLU A 77 -4.14 29.36 -14.51
C GLU A 77 -3.81 30.70 -13.84
#